data_AF-A0A6L5ZGY8-F1
#
_entry.id   AF-A0A6L5ZGY8-F1
#
_cell.length_a   1.000
_cell.length_b   1.000
_cell.length_c   1.000
_cell.angle_alpha   90.00
_cell.angle_beta   90.00
_cell.angle_gamma   90.00
#
_symmetry.space_group_name_H-M   'P 1'
#
loop_
_entity.id
_entity.type
_entity.pdbx_description
1 polymer ?
#
loop_
_entity_poly.entity_id
_entity_poly.type
_entity_poly.pdbx_seq_one_letter_code
_entity_poly.pdbx_strand_id
1 'polypeptide(L)'
;MSLDQERTTEDMIGRADVNDIEAILAITNTDRDAVISVVQDNSDAIFTWDYEKGARPSLEKLYEKAKHSMWDGEKDLPWETEVDQE
;
A
#
# COMPACT_ATOMS: atom_id res chain seq x y z
N MET A 1 31.63 6.65 14.32
CA MET A 1 30.54 7.60 14.63
C MET A 1 29.46 7.31 13.59
N SER A 2 28.30 6.73 13.86
CA SER A 2 27.52 6.59 15.10
C SER A 2 26.84 5.22 15.08
N LEU A 3 26.53 4.70 16.27
CA LEU A 3 25.94 3.38 16.49
C LEU A 3 24.56 3.25 15.82
N ASP A 4 24.28 2.10 15.21
CA ASP A 4 22.92 1.57 15.07
C ASP A 4 22.36 1.43 16.49
N GLN A 5 21.65 2.46 16.93
CA GLN A 5 21.00 2.43 18.23
C GLN A 5 19.72 1.60 18.05
N GLU A 6 19.78 0.34 18.49
CA GLU A 6 18.58 -0.49 18.61
C GLU A 6 17.59 0.25 19.51
N ARG A 7 16.50 0.74 18.92
CA ARG A 7 15.39 1.35 19.66
C ARG A 7 14.80 0.28 20.56
N THR A 8 14.60 0.59 21.83
CA THR A 8 13.99 -0.34 22.76
C THR A 8 12.51 -0.53 22.42
N THR A 9 11.91 -1.62 22.88
CA THR A 9 10.46 -1.83 22.76
C THR A 9 9.68 -0.65 23.36
N GLU A 10 10.17 -0.10 24.46
CA GLU A 10 9.63 1.10 25.10
C GLU A 10 9.64 2.30 24.13
N ASP A 11 10.75 2.53 23.43
CA ASP A 11 10.88 3.62 22.45
C ASP A 11 10.03 3.43 21.19
N MET A 12 9.67 2.19 20.86
CA MET A 12 8.93 1.86 19.64
C MET A 12 7.41 1.86 19.84
N ILE A 13 6.94 1.30 20.96
CA ILE A 13 5.51 1.07 21.20
C ILE A 13 5.03 1.56 22.57
N GLY A 14 5.89 2.16 23.38
CA GLY A 14 5.56 2.65 24.73
C GLY A 14 5.30 1.54 25.73
N ARG A 15 5.93 0.37 25.54
CA ARG A 15 5.78 -0.81 26.40
C ARG A 15 7.12 -1.53 26.55
N ALA A 16 7.38 -2.06 27.74
CA ALA A 16 8.63 -2.76 28.02
C ALA A 16 8.66 -4.15 27.37
N ASP A 17 7.50 -4.81 27.30
CA ASP A 17 7.30 -6.11 26.65
C ASP A 17 6.21 -6.00 25.57
N VAL A 18 6.47 -6.63 24.42
CA VAL A 18 5.51 -6.76 23.32
C VAL A 18 4.28 -7.56 23.76
N ASN A 19 4.45 -8.51 24.68
CA ASN A 19 3.38 -9.40 25.17
C ASN A 19 2.80 -8.96 26.51
N ASP A 20 2.94 -7.68 26.90
CA ASP A 20 2.26 -7.15 28.08
C ASP A 20 0.74 -7.14 27.86
N ILE A 21 0.07 -8.21 28.31
CA ILE A 21 -1.36 -8.44 28.10
C ILE A 21 -2.20 -7.38 28.79
N GLU A 22 -1.81 -6.90 29.98
CA GLU A 22 -2.53 -5.86 30.70
C GLU A 22 -2.48 -4.54 29.95
N ALA A 23 -1.30 -4.13 29.47
CA ALA A 23 -1.13 -2.93 28.68
C ALA A 23 -1.86 -3.00 27.31
N ILE A 24 -1.89 -4.17 26.67
CA ILE A 24 -2.64 -4.40 25.43
C ILE A 24 -4.15 -4.23 25.66
N LEU A 25 -4.68 -4.86 26.71
CA LEU A 25 -6.11 -4.84 27.01
C LEU A 25 -6.59 -3.49 27.57
N ALA A 26 -5.70 -2.69 28.15
CA ALA A 26 -6.00 -1.34 28.60
C ALA A 26 -6.34 -0.38 27.44
N ILE A 27 -5.87 -0.67 26.22
CA ILE A 27 -6.20 0.10 25.02
C ILE A 27 -7.57 -0.35 24.51
N THR A 28 -8.57 0.49 24.73
CA THR A 28 -9.93 0.23 24.24
C THR A 28 -10.06 0.73 22.82
N ASN A 29 -10.51 -0.14 21.90
CA ASN A 29 -10.97 0.32 20.60
C ASN A 29 -12.26 1.14 20.82
N THR A 30 -12.18 2.44 20.61
CA THR A 30 -13.28 3.38 20.84
C THR A 30 -14.43 3.22 19.85
N ASP A 31 -14.21 2.53 18.73
CA ASP A 31 -15.19 2.38 17.64
C ASP A 31 -15.36 0.92 17.22
N ARG A 32 -15.71 0.05 18.19
CA ARG A 32 -15.91 -1.40 17.96
C ARG A 32 -17.01 -1.70 16.93
N ASP A 33 -18.04 -0.88 16.91
CA ASP A 33 -19.24 -1.09 16.09
C ASP A 33 -19.27 -0.17 14.86
N ALA A 34 -18.18 0.52 14.54
CA ALA A 34 -18.08 1.34 13.35
C ALA A 34 -18.31 0.52 12.09
N VAL A 35 -19.27 0.96 11.27
CA VAL A 35 -19.47 0.41 9.93
C VAL A 35 -18.45 0.99 8.94
N ILE A 36 -17.94 2.18 9.21
CA ILE A 36 -17.02 2.92 8.33
C ILE A 36 -15.93 3.57 9.18
N SER A 37 -14.67 3.38 8.80
CA SER A 37 -13.52 4.11 9.34
C SER A 37 -12.97 5.04 8.25
N VAL A 38 -12.80 6.32 8.59
CA VAL A 38 -12.21 7.31 7.69
C VAL A 38 -10.77 7.57 8.14
N VAL A 39 -9.81 7.22 7.29
CA VAL A 39 -8.38 7.45 7.53
C VAL A 39 -7.93 8.59 6.63
N GLN A 40 -7.21 9.55 7.19
CA GLN A 40 -6.61 10.64 6.41
C GLN A 40 -5.54 10.08 5.47
N ASP A 41 -5.70 10.30 4.18
CA ASP A 41 -4.64 10.11 3.20
C ASP A 41 -3.59 11.21 3.40
N ASN A 42 -2.35 10.80 3.67
CA ASN A 42 -1.20 11.71 3.86
C ASN A 42 -0.36 11.84 2.59
N SER A 43 -0.91 11.45 1.43
CA SER A 43 -0.27 11.59 0.13
C SER A 43 -1.03 12.56 -0.78
N ASP A 44 -0.28 13.32 -1.57
CA ASP A 44 -0.87 14.23 -2.55
C ASP A 44 -1.47 13.44 -3.72
N ALA A 45 -2.76 13.66 -4.00
CA ALA A 45 -3.43 13.09 -5.15
C ALA A 45 -3.34 14.04 -6.35
N ILE A 46 -2.81 13.56 -7.48
CA ILE A 46 -2.76 14.31 -8.74
C ILE A 46 -3.48 13.50 -9.82
N PHE A 47 -4.60 14.03 -10.30
CA PHE A 47 -5.34 13.47 -11.44
C PHE A 47 -4.77 14.04 -12.74
N THR A 48 -4.23 13.15 -13.58
CA THR A 48 -3.69 13.53 -14.90
C THR A 48 -4.42 12.75 -15.99
N TRP A 49 -4.68 13.43 -17.10
CA TRP A 49 -5.18 12.82 -18.33
C TRP A 49 -4.06 12.27 -19.22
N ASP A 50 -2.81 12.35 -18.74
CA ASP A 50 -1.66 11.76 -19.39
C ASP A 50 -1.67 10.24 -19.17
N TYR A 51 -2.07 9.53 -20.23
CA TYR A 51 -2.15 8.07 -20.29
C TYR A 51 -0.89 7.42 -20.87
N GLU A 52 0.18 8.19 -21.13
CA GLU A 52 1.40 7.65 -21.71
C GLU A 52 2.06 6.63 -20.77
N LYS A 53 2.26 5.39 -21.27
CA LYS A 53 2.91 4.31 -20.52
C LYS A 53 4.35 4.71 -20.20
N GLY A 54 4.74 4.59 -18.94
CA GLY A 54 6.09 4.93 -18.48
C GLY A 54 6.31 6.38 -18.06
N ALA A 55 5.32 7.27 -18.22
CA ALA A 55 5.39 8.64 -17.71
C ALA A 55 5.62 8.71 -16.18
N ARG A 56 5.28 7.63 -15.46
CA ARG A 56 5.48 7.47 -14.02
C ARG A 56 6.18 6.15 -13.69
N PRO A 57 7.52 6.12 -13.68
CA PRO A 57 8.30 4.88 -13.52
C PRO A 57 7.97 4.09 -12.25
N SER A 58 7.66 4.78 -11.14
CA SER A 58 7.28 4.13 -9.87
C SER A 58 5.95 3.39 -9.96
N LEU A 59 4.96 3.96 -10.67
CA LEU A 59 3.65 3.32 -10.86
C LEU A 59 3.75 2.17 -11.86
N GLU A 60 4.53 2.33 -12.92
CA GLU A 60 4.80 1.25 -13.88
C GLU A 60 5.46 0.05 -13.18
N LYS A 61 6.47 0.30 -12.33
CA LYS A 61 7.12 -0.77 -11.55
C LYS A 61 6.14 -1.49 -10.61
N LEU A 62 5.22 -0.76 -9.99
CA LEU A 62 4.18 -1.35 -9.13
C LEU A 62 3.23 -2.23 -9.96
N TYR A 63 2.79 -1.73 -11.12
CA TYR A 63 1.93 -2.46 -12.05
C TYR A 63 2.59 -3.75 -12.55
N GLU A 64 3.84 -3.67 -13.03
CA GLU A 64 4.62 -4.83 -13.51
C GLU A 64 4.83 -5.89 -12.43
N LYS A 65 5.00 -5.46 -11.16
CA LYS A 65 5.10 -6.39 -10.03
C LYS A 65 3.75 -7.04 -9.68
N ALA A 66 2.67 -6.28 -9.74
CA ALA A 66 1.34 -6.75 -9.36
C ALA A 66 0.73 -7.71 -10.41
N LYS A 67 1.05 -7.53 -11.69
CA LYS A 67 0.46 -8.32 -12.78
C LYS A 67 0.99 -9.75 -12.89
N HIS A 68 1.97 -10.17 -12.08
CA HIS A 68 2.56 -11.51 -12.17
C HIS A 68 1.56 -12.66 -11.90
N SER A 69 0.43 -12.36 -11.24
CA SER A 69 -0.70 -13.29 -11.03
C SER A 69 -1.98 -12.89 -11.78
N MET A 70 -1.88 -11.97 -12.73
CA MET A 70 -2.99 -11.46 -13.54
C MET A 70 -2.65 -11.58 -15.03
N TRP A 71 -3.60 -11.22 -15.88
CA TRP A 71 -3.42 -11.11 -17.33
C TRP A 71 -2.42 -9.97 -17.66
N ASP A 72 -1.41 -10.23 -18.49
CA ASP A 72 -0.47 -9.24 -19.04
C ASP A 72 -0.93 -8.77 -20.41
N GLY A 73 -1.54 -7.59 -20.48
CA GLY A 73 -2.12 -7.06 -21.71
C GLY A 73 -1.16 -6.96 -22.89
N GLU A 74 0.16 -6.84 -22.67
CA GLU A 74 1.14 -6.79 -23.75
C GLU A 74 1.45 -8.17 -24.35
N LYS A 75 1.37 -9.23 -23.55
CA LYS A 75 1.77 -10.59 -23.96
C LYS A 75 0.58 -11.48 -24.29
N ASP A 76 -0.52 -11.26 -23.60
CA ASP A 76 -1.66 -12.18 -23.60
C ASP A 76 -2.78 -11.71 -24.54
N LEU A 77 -2.74 -10.45 -25.03
CA LEU A 77 -3.70 -9.95 -26.02
C LEU A 77 -3.11 -9.99 -27.45
N PRO A 78 -3.86 -10.54 -28.43
CA PRO A 78 -3.42 -10.59 -29.82
C PRO A 78 -3.72 -9.25 -30.52
N TRP A 79 -2.95 -8.20 -30.20
CA TRP A 79 -3.13 -6.84 -30.74
C TRP A 79 -3.02 -6.73 -32.27
N GLU A 80 -2.39 -7.71 -32.91
CA GLU A 80 -2.32 -7.82 -34.38
C GLU A 80 -3.67 -8.19 -35.01
N THR A 81 -4.65 -8.61 -34.20
CA THR A 81 -6.00 -8.90 -34.66
C THR A 81 -6.74 -7.59 -34.87
N GLU A 82 -7.30 -7.39 -36.07
CA GLU A 82 -8.13 -6.23 -36.36
C GLU A 82 -9.33 -6.18 -35.41
N VAL A 83 -9.48 -5.06 -34.71
CA VAL A 83 -10.58 -4.87 -33.75
C VAL A 83 -11.84 -4.52 -34.53
N ASP A 84 -12.85 -5.38 -34.43
CA ASP A 84 -14.19 -5.09 -34.92
C ASP A 84 -14.86 -4.03 -34.03
N GLN A 85 -15.35 -2.95 -34.63
CA GLN A 85 -15.90 -1.77 -33.93
C GLN A 85 -17.43 -1.72 -33.93
N GLU A 86 -18.10 -2.84 -34.21
CA GLU A 86 -19.56 -2.96 -34.25
C GLU A 86 -20.29 -2.50 -32.96
#